data_AF-A0A3B8KVW9-F1
#
_entry.id   AF-A0A3B8KVW9-F1
#
_cell.length_a   1.000
_cell.length_b   1.000
_cell.length_c   1.000
_cell.angle_alpha   90.00
_cell.angle_beta   90.00
_cell.angle_gamma   90.00
#
_symmetry.space_group_name_H-M   'P 1'
#
loop_
_entity.id
_entity.type
_entity.pdbx_description
1 polymer ?
#
loop_
_entity_poly.entity_id
_entity_poly.type
_entity_poly.pdbx_seq_one_letter_code
_entity_poly.pdbx_strand_id
1 'polypeptide(L)' 'LRRRGFSQEERSLIKGIYRFLFRSDMPFTEALSKLEETFGDSPYLREIREFAKSGKRGITHWRFPEKKESDQ' A
#
# COMPACT_ATOMS: atom_id res chain seq x y z
N LEU A 1 6.90 5.68 -12.76
CA LEU A 1 7.84 6.32 -11.81
C LEU A 1 9.19 6.64 -12.45
N ARG A 2 9.99 5.66 -12.92
CA ARG A 2 11.32 5.93 -13.53
C ARG A 2 11.31 6.94 -14.69
N ARG A 3 10.39 6.78 -15.64
CA ARG A 3 10.23 7.69 -16.79
C ARG A 3 9.79 9.12 -16.42
N ARG A 4 9.30 9.34 -15.20
CA ARG A 4 8.88 10.66 -14.69
C ARG A 4 9.90 11.25 -13.71
N GLY A 5 11.11 10.69 -13.60
CA GLY A 5 12.19 11.25 -12.80
C GLY A 5 12.20 10.88 -11.32
N PHE A 6 11.35 9.96 -10.86
CA PHE A 6 11.34 9.56 -9.45
C PHE A 6 12.66 8.90 -9.04
N SER A 7 13.21 9.36 -7.93
CA SER A 7 14.42 8.84 -7.31
C SER A 7 14.26 7.37 -6.91
N GLN A 8 15.38 6.71 -6.63
CA GLN A 8 15.33 5.33 -6.16
C GLN A 8 14.71 5.21 -4.77
N GLU A 9 14.96 6.18 -3.89
CA GLU A 9 14.40 6.23 -2.53
C GLU A 9 12.88 6.40 -2.59
N GLU A 10 12.39 7.34 -3.40
CA GLU A 10 10.96 7.62 -3.56
C GLU A 10 10.21 6.38 -4.08
N ARG A 11 10.79 5.70 -5.09
CA ARG A 11 10.23 4.46 -5.61
C ARG A 11 10.23 3.35 -4.57
N SER A 12 11.26 3.29 -3.73
CA SER A 12 11.36 2.31 -2.66
C SER A 12 10.33 2.56 -1.56
N LEU A 13 10.11 3.83 -1.21
CA LEU A 13 9.07 4.26 -0.28
C LEU A 13 7.67 3.89 -0.80
N ILE A 14 7.33 4.28 -2.04
CA ILE A 14 6.05 3.96 -2.68
C ILE A 14 5.84 2.44 -2.72
N LYS A 15 6.88 1.67 -3.07
CA LYS A 15 6.82 0.21 -3.07
C LYS A 15 6.57 -0.36 -1.67
N GLY A 16 7.19 0.22 -0.64
CA GLY A 16 7.00 -0.14 0.77
C GLY A 16 5.55 0.07 1.20
N ILE A 17 5.00 1.25 0.90
CA ILE A 17 3.59 1.59 1.19
C ILE A 17 2.63 0.60 0.55
N TYR A 18 2.75 0.32 -0.75
CA TYR A 18 1.88 -0.65 -1.43
C TYR A 18 2.05 -2.07 -0.91
N ARG A 19 3.28 -2.46 -0.56
CA ARG A 19 3.53 -3.77 0.05
C ARG A 19 2.87 -3.87 1.42
N PHE A 20 2.93 -2.81 2.23
CA PHE A 20 2.26 -2.78 3.52
C PHE A 20 0.74 -2.90 3.35
N LEU A 21 0.14 -2.09 2.47
CA LEU A 21 -1.31 -2.10 2.22
C LEU A 21 -1.87 -3.44 1.72
N PHE A 22 -1.12 -4.13 0.86
CA PHE A 22 -1.61 -5.32 0.14
C PHE A 22 -0.89 -6.61 0.50
N ARG A 23 0.03 -6.64 1.47
CA ARG A 23 0.64 -7.90 1.95
C ARG A 23 0.67 -8.02 3.46
N SER A 24 0.12 -7.05 4.17
CA SER A 24 -0.10 -7.18 5.60
C SER A 24 -1.22 -8.19 5.86
N ASP A 25 -1.09 -9.00 6.90
CA ASP A 25 -2.09 -9.98 7.33
C ASP A 25 -3.29 -9.33 8.05
N MET A 26 -3.62 -8.10 7.65
CA MET A 26 -4.57 -7.23 8.31
C MET A 26 -5.46 -6.55 7.26
N PRO A 27 -6.71 -6.20 7.61
CA PRO A 27 -7.64 -5.55 6.70
C PRO A 27 -7.07 -4.25 6.13
N PHE A 28 -7.42 -3.96 4.87
CA PHE A 28 -6.95 -2.77 4.16
C PHE A 28 -7.22 -1.45 4.91
N THR A 29 -8.36 -1.36 5.60
CA THR A 29 -8.72 -0.20 6.43
C THR A 29 -7.80 -0.02 7.63
N GLU A 30 -7.40 -1.13 8.27
CA GLU A 30 -6.44 -1.10 9.37
C GLU A 30 -5.04 -0.74 8.86
N ALA A 31 -4.66 -1.26 7.69
CA ALA A 31 -3.38 -0.97 7.06
C ALA A 31 -3.28 0.51 6.67
N LEU A 32 -4.39 1.11 6.24
CA LEU A 32 -4.48 2.56 5.99
C LEU A 32 -4.30 3.41 7.25
N SER A 33 -4.72 2.93 8.42
CA SER A 33 -4.55 3.65 9.68
C SER A 33 -3.11 3.58 10.19
N LYS A 34 -2.45 2.42 10.06
CA LYS A 34 -1.05 2.21 10.53
C LYS A 34 0.02 2.74 9.58
N LEU A 35 -0.36 3.16 8.37
CA LEU A 35 0.55 3.67 7.36
C LEU A 35 1.33 4.91 7.85
N GLU A 36 0.64 5.87 8.47
CA GLU A 36 1.25 7.12 8.97
C GLU A 36 2.26 6.84 10.09
N GLU A 37 1.97 5.89 10.97
CA GLU A 37 2.88 5.49 12.05
C GLU A 37 4.13 4.77 11.50
N THR A 38 3.98 3.97 10.45
CA THR A 38 5.06 3.12 9.92
C THR A 38 6.01 3.86 8.98
N PHE A 39 5.47 4.74 8.13
CA PHE A 39 6.24 5.40 7.07
C PHE A 39 6.39 6.92 7.28
N GLY A 40 5.79 7.48 8.33
CA GLY A 40 5.81 8.91 8.62
C GLY A 40 4.94 9.73 7.67
N ASP A 41 5.07 11.06 7.77
CA ASP A 41 4.43 11.97 6.82
C ASP A 41 5.27 12.09 5.54
N SER A 42 4.65 11.80 4.41
CA SER A 42 5.26 11.89 3.09
C SER A 42 4.20 12.33 2.09
N PRO A 43 4.54 13.19 1.11
CA PRO A 43 3.60 13.59 0.07
C PRO A 43 3.03 12.36 -0.68
N TYR A 44 3.84 11.33 -0.90
CA TYR A 44 3.42 10.10 -1.56
C TYR A 44 2.43 9.29 -0.72
N LEU A 45 2.64 9.23 0.59
CA LEU A 45 1.73 8.54 1.50
C LEU A 45 0.39 9.27 1.57
N ARG A 46 0.41 10.60 1.70
CA ARG A 46 -0.80 11.42 1.75
C ARG A 46 -1.61 11.24 0.47
N GLU A 47 -0.99 11.30 -0.70
CA GLU A 47 -1.67 11.15 -1.98
C GLU A 47 -2.30 9.75 -2.13
N ILE A 48 -1.57 8.69 -1.75
CA ILE A 48 -2.12 7.31 -1.77
C ILE A 48 -3.29 7.17 -0.79
N ARG A 49 -3.19 7.76 0.41
CA ARG A 49 -4.23 7.71 1.45
C ARG A 49 -5.49 8.47 1.02
N GLU A 50 -5.34 9.67 0.47
CA GLU A 50 -6.44 10.48 -0.04
C GLU A 50 -7.12 9.79 -1.24
N PHE A 51 -6.32 9.21 -2.15
CA PHE A 51 -6.85 8.40 -3.24
C PHE A 51 -7.68 7.21 -2.71
N ALA A 52 -7.15 6.50 -1.70
CA ALA A 52 -7.85 5.37 -1.10
C ALA A 52 -9.17 5.77 -0.43
N LYS A 53 -9.24 6.96 0.20
CA LYS A 53 -10.44 7.47 0.88
C LYS A 53 -11.46 8.12 -0.05
N SER A 54 -11.02 8.73 -1.15
CA SER A 54 -11.91 9.48 -2.07
C SER A 54 -12.76 8.59 -2.99
N GLY A 55 -12.43 7.29 -3.09
CA GLY A 55 -13.14 6.36 -3.98
C GLY A 55 -14.51 5.93 -3.46
N LYS A 56 -15.59 6.36 -4.12
CA LYS A 56 -16.98 5.93 -3.82
C LYS A 56 -17.23 4.41 -3.96
N ARG A 57 -16.45 3.72 -4.80
CA ARG A 57 -16.57 2.28 -5.10
C ARG A 57 -15.57 1.41 -4.32
N GLY A 58 -14.74 2.02 -3.47
CA GLY A 58 -13.62 1.35 -2.84
C GLY A 58 -12.44 1.14 -3.80
N ILE A 59 -11.44 0.40 -3.32
CA ILE A 59 -10.18 0.10 -4.03
C ILE A 59 -10.26 -1.29 -4.63
N THR A 60 -9.67 -1.47 -5.81
CA THR A 60 -9.60 -2.78 -6.48
C THR A 60 -8.95 -3.82 -5.58
N HIS A 61 -9.65 -4.92 -5.35
CA HIS A 61 -9.16 -5.99 -4.50
C HIS A 61 -7.90 -6.63 -5.08
N TRP A 62 -6.88 -6.78 -4.25
CA TRP A 62 -5.68 -7.52 -4.62
C TRP A 62 -5.98 -9.01 -4.55
N ARG A 63 -6.00 -9.71 -5.70
CA ARG A 63 -6.10 -11.18 -5.69
C ARG A 63 -4.79 -11.74 -5.16
N PHE A 64 -4.77 -12.12 -3.90
CA PHE A 64 -3.75 -13.01 -3.40
C PHE A 64 -3.93 -14.36 -4.11
N PRO A 65 -2.86 -14.94 -4.70
CA PRO A 65 -2.90 -16.38 -4.93
C PRO A 65 -3.11 -17.02 -3.56
N GLU A 66 -4.17 -17.82 -3.42
CA GLU A 66 -4.39 -18.61 -2.21
C GLU A 66 -3.07 -19.28 -1.86
N LYS A 67 -2.59 -19.06 -0.63
CA LYS A 67 -1.56 -19.93 -0.09
C LYS A 67 -2.21 -21.31 -0.06
N LYS A 68 -1.77 -22.22 -0.93
CA LYS A 68 -1.98 -23.63 -0.66
C LYS A 68 -1.36 -23.85 0.72
N GLU A 69 -2.19 -24.20 1.69
CA GLU A 69 -1.72 -24.79 2.94
C GLU A 69 -0.68 -25.84 2.54
N SER A 70 0.56 -25.61 2.97
CA SER A 70 1.51 -26.70 3.05
C SER A 70 0.92 -27.65 4.07
N ASP A 71 0.29 -28.71 3.56
CA ASP A 71 -0.09 -29.88 4.34
C ASP A 71 1.10 -30.32 5.20
N GLN A 72 0.73 -30.73 6.40
CA GLN A 72 1.51 -31.19 7.55
C GLN A 72 2.78 -32.00 7.25
#